data_AF-A0A814H022-F1
#
_entry.id   AF-A0A814H022-F1
#
_cell.length_a   1.000
_cell.length_b   1.000
_cell.length_c   1.000
_cell.angle_alpha   90.00
_cell.angle_beta   90.00
_cell.angle_gamma   90.00
#
_symmetry.space_group_name_H-M   'P 1'
#
loop_
_entity.id
_entity.type
_entity.pdbx_description
1 polymer ?
#
loop_
_entity_poly.entity_id
_entity_poly.type
_entity_poly.pdbx_seq_one_letter_code
_entity_poly.pdbx_strand_id
1 'polypeptide(L)'
;MQTIDNIRFNHSIYLPGDNWITLLHDISGVHIPIMLPNAHLITFVEAFRSTATCSQRIQNNTNKNVTLFAYEDNLNWLIANGSANRLPHLHKVHIFCSSTDKQQFWKSWMQRYRDRFEEPFLANDLDYQLLLIGDRHIDILKQQFIDVESVQNHLIQDQRAICQALATHFLNKVNAEDERIRFSEEARE
;
A
#
# COMPACT_ATOMS: atom_id res chain seq x y z
N MET A 1 -13.63 -13.88 2.59
CA MET A 1 -12.32 -13.56 1.98
C MET A 1 -12.33 -12.08 1.63
N GLN A 2 -11.44 -11.26 2.21
CA GLN A 2 -11.38 -9.82 1.93
C GLN A 2 -10.32 -9.54 0.85
N THR A 3 -10.66 -8.68 -0.11
CA THR A 3 -9.83 -8.25 -1.24
C THR A 3 -9.83 -6.73 -1.35
N ILE A 4 -9.17 -6.19 -2.39
CA ILE A 4 -9.16 -4.75 -2.73
C ILE A 4 -10.58 -4.16 -2.82
N ASP A 5 -11.56 -4.96 -3.25
CA ASP A 5 -12.95 -4.52 -3.40
C ASP A 5 -13.67 -4.26 -2.07
N ASN A 6 -13.10 -4.76 -0.98
CA ASN A 6 -13.62 -4.54 0.36
C ASN A 6 -13.09 -3.25 1.00
N ILE A 7 -12.13 -2.58 0.37
CA ILE A 7 -11.65 -1.28 0.84
C ILE A 7 -12.80 -0.26 0.71
N ARG A 8 -13.00 0.53 1.77
CA ARG A 8 -13.99 1.60 1.84
C ARG A 8 -13.28 2.88 2.24
N PHE A 9 -12.92 3.69 1.24
CA PHE A 9 -12.20 4.93 1.47
C PHE A 9 -13.04 5.91 2.29
N ASN A 10 -12.49 6.40 3.41
CA ASN A 10 -13.18 7.34 4.29
C ASN A 10 -12.91 8.79 3.84
N HIS A 11 -13.78 9.28 2.96
CA HIS A 11 -13.67 10.61 2.38
C HIS A 11 -13.74 11.76 3.39
N SER A 12 -14.39 11.60 4.55
CA SER A 12 -14.53 12.73 5.50
C SER A 12 -13.27 12.97 6.33
N ILE A 13 -12.39 11.97 6.42
CA ILE A 13 -11.19 12.05 7.27
C ILE A 13 -9.92 12.16 6.43
N TYR A 14 -9.78 11.32 5.40
CA TYR A 14 -8.53 11.21 4.65
C TYR A 14 -8.49 12.12 3.42
N LEU A 15 -9.64 12.56 2.90
CA LEU A 15 -9.67 13.51 1.78
C LEU A 15 -9.34 14.95 2.19
N PRO A 16 -9.76 15.47 3.36
CA PRO A 16 -9.46 16.85 3.74
C PRO A 16 -8.01 17.06 4.19
N GLY A 17 -7.29 16.02 4.61
CA GLY A 17 -5.89 16.14 5.05
C GLY A 17 -4.98 16.66 3.93
N ASP A 18 -4.18 17.68 4.21
CA ASP A 18 -3.58 18.50 3.14
C ASP A 18 -2.36 17.86 2.45
N ASN A 19 -1.77 16.82 3.02
CA ASN A 19 -0.43 16.41 2.59
C ASN A 19 -0.41 15.20 1.66
N TRP A 20 -1.09 14.10 2.00
CA TRP A 20 -0.93 12.83 1.28
C TRP A 20 -2.25 12.16 0.89
N ILE A 21 -2.21 11.43 -0.23
CA ILE A 21 -3.25 10.48 -0.61
C ILE A 21 -2.59 9.19 -1.06
N THR A 22 -3.11 8.06 -0.56
CA THR A 22 -2.65 6.74 -0.97
C THR A 22 -3.63 6.16 -1.97
N LEU A 23 -3.14 5.84 -3.16
CA LEU A 23 -3.92 5.19 -4.21
C LEU A 23 -3.45 3.76 -4.37
N LEU A 24 -4.38 2.86 -4.63
CA LEU A 24 -4.09 1.47 -4.98
C LEU A 24 -4.64 1.18 -6.37
N HIS A 25 -3.78 0.78 -7.30
CA HIS A 25 -4.15 0.45 -8.66
C HIS A 25 -3.95 -1.05 -8.94
N ASP A 26 -5.07 -1.74 -9.12
CA ASP A 26 -5.12 -3.14 -9.53
C ASP A 26 -6.15 -3.33 -10.64
N ILE A 27 -5.72 -3.75 -11.81
CA ILE A 27 -6.61 -4.21 -12.89
C ILE A 27 -7.12 -5.60 -12.48
N SER A 28 -8.20 -5.62 -11.70
CA SER A 28 -8.97 -6.83 -11.44
C SER A 28 -9.62 -7.31 -12.75
N GLY A 29 -8.89 -8.12 -13.50
CA GLY A 29 -9.38 -8.67 -14.77
C GLY A 29 -8.85 -10.07 -15.10
N VAL A 30 -7.66 -10.45 -14.64
CA VAL A 30 -7.00 -11.68 -15.15
C VAL A 30 -6.28 -12.51 -14.08
N HIS A 31 -6.05 -12.00 -12.87
CA HIS A 31 -5.21 -12.66 -11.86
C HIS A 31 -5.94 -13.04 -10.57
N ILE A 32 -5.33 -14.01 -9.87
CA ILE A 32 -5.73 -14.52 -8.56
C ILE A 32 -6.09 -13.36 -7.63
N PRO A 33 -7.24 -13.40 -6.93
CA PRO A 33 -7.65 -12.32 -6.05
C PRO A 33 -6.57 -12.04 -4.99
N ILE A 34 -6.08 -10.81 -4.95
CA ILE A 34 -5.12 -10.38 -3.95
C ILE A 34 -5.84 -10.30 -2.60
N MET A 35 -5.32 -11.09 -1.67
CA MET A 35 -5.86 -11.22 -0.32
C MET A 35 -5.46 -10.03 0.52
N LEU A 36 -6.47 -9.35 1.08
CA LEU A 36 -6.29 -8.26 2.04
C LEU A 36 -7.11 -8.57 3.29
N PRO A 37 -6.62 -9.42 4.22
CA PRO A 37 -7.34 -9.79 5.44
C PRO A 37 -7.78 -8.59 6.27
N ASN A 38 -7.07 -7.46 6.18
CA ASN A 38 -7.32 -6.26 6.94
C ASN A 38 -7.91 -5.12 6.09
N ALA A 39 -8.55 -5.41 4.94
CA ALA A 39 -9.09 -4.38 4.04
C ALA A 39 -10.01 -3.35 4.75
N HIS A 40 -10.72 -3.77 5.79
CA HIS A 40 -11.57 -2.90 6.63
C HIS A 40 -10.80 -1.84 7.44
N LEU A 41 -9.50 -2.02 7.67
CA LEU A 41 -8.62 -1.05 8.35
C LEU A 41 -7.93 -0.10 7.37
N ILE A 42 -7.98 -0.40 6.07
CA ILE A 42 -7.25 0.31 5.01
C ILE A 42 -8.15 1.42 4.41
N THR A 43 -8.91 2.12 5.26
CA THR A 43 -9.87 3.15 4.84
C THR A 43 -9.21 4.44 4.34
N PHE A 44 -7.89 4.56 4.47
CA PHE A 44 -7.06 5.65 3.95
C PHE A 44 -6.60 5.45 2.50
N VAL A 45 -6.95 4.33 1.86
CA VAL A 45 -6.57 4.00 0.49
C VAL A 45 -7.76 4.17 -0.45
N GLU A 46 -7.55 4.89 -1.54
CA GLU A 46 -8.51 4.97 -2.65
C GLU A 46 -8.11 3.95 -3.73
N ALA A 47 -8.93 2.91 -3.91
CA ALA A 47 -8.64 1.82 -4.84
C ALA A 47 -9.24 2.06 -6.23
N PHE A 48 -8.47 1.78 -7.28
CA PHE A 48 -8.84 1.96 -8.68
C PHE A 48 -8.60 0.69 -9.48
N ARG A 49 -9.57 0.36 -10.33
CA ARG A 49 -9.48 -0.73 -11.31
C ARG A 49 -9.16 -0.27 -12.73
N SER A 50 -9.27 1.03 -12.97
CA SER A 50 -9.08 1.64 -14.28
C SER A 50 -7.84 2.51 -14.26
N THR A 51 -6.89 2.19 -15.15
CA THR A 51 -5.71 3.01 -15.41
C THR A 51 -6.10 4.45 -15.72
N ALA A 52 -7.13 4.65 -16.53
CA ALA A 52 -7.58 5.99 -16.92
C ALA A 52 -8.05 6.80 -15.70
N THR A 53 -8.85 6.18 -14.84
CA THR A 53 -9.39 6.83 -13.63
C THR A 53 -8.28 7.09 -12.60
N CYS A 54 -7.38 6.13 -12.39
CA CYS A 54 -6.23 6.29 -11.50
C CYS A 54 -5.31 7.42 -11.98
N SER A 55 -4.95 7.42 -13.27
CA SER A 55 -4.12 8.46 -13.88
C SER A 55 -4.78 9.84 -13.77
N GLN A 56 -6.08 9.94 -14.06
CA GLN A 56 -6.82 11.19 -13.92
C GLN A 56 -6.85 11.67 -12.47
N ARG A 57 -7.01 10.75 -11.50
CA ARG A 57 -6.97 11.08 -10.07
C ARG A 57 -5.62 11.65 -9.65
N ILE A 58 -4.52 11.10 -10.15
CA ILE A 58 -3.17 11.59 -9.87
C ILE A 58 -2.95 12.96 -10.51
N GLN A 59 -3.34 13.14 -11.77
CA GLN A 59 -3.18 14.40 -12.51
C GLN A 59 -3.99 15.55 -11.90
N ASN A 60 -5.19 15.27 -11.41
CA ASN A 60 -6.08 16.29 -10.85
C ASN A 60 -5.75 16.66 -9.39
N ASN A 61 -5.02 15.81 -8.65
CA ASN A 61 -4.60 16.12 -7.28
C ASN A 61 -3.28 16.90 -7.28
N THR A 62 -3.34 18.18 -7.66
CA THR A 62 -2.16 19.06 -7.70
C THR A 62 -1.77 19.63 -6.33
N ASN A 63 -2.63 19.51 -5.33
CA ASN A 63 -2.40 20.01 -3.99
C ASN A 63 -1.91 18.93 -3.00
N LYS A 64 -1.83 17.66 -3.41
CA LYS A 64 -1.44 16.54 -2.55
C LYS A 64 -0.25 15.80 -3.12
N ASN A 65 0.60 15.30 -2.24
CA ASN A 65 1.64 14.33 -2.59
C ASN A 65 1.01 12.94 -2.64
N VAL A 66 1.13 12.26 -3.78
CA VAL A 66 0.49 10.97 -4.04
C VAL A 66 1.47 9.83 -3.80
N THR A 67 1.04 8.87 -2.98
CA THR A 67 1.68 7.56 -2.86
C THR A 67 0.85 6.55 -3.63
N LEU A 68 1.45 5.90 -4.62
CA LEU A 68 0.77 4.91 -5.46
C LEU A 68 1.28 3.51 -5.14
N PHE A 69 0.38 2.60 -4.81
CA PHE A 69 0.61 1.17 -4.89
C PHE A 69 0.09 0.66 -6.23
N ALA A 70 0.93 -0.01 -7.00
CA ALA A 70 0.53 -0.54 -8.30
C ALA A 70 1.05 -1.95 -8.51
N TYR A 71 0.16 -2.81 -9.02
CA TYR A 71 0.52 -4.14 -9.48
C TYR A 71 1.43 -4.03 -10.70
N GLU A 72 2.41 -4.90 -10.79
CA GLU A 72 3.54 -4.75 -11.70
C GLU A 72 3.14 -4.75 -13.18
N ASP A 73 2.17 -5.57 -13.55
CA ASP A 73 1.71 -5.66 -14.95
C ASP A 73 0.91 -4.40 -15.36
N ASN A 74 0.47 -3.61 -14.36
CA ASN A 74 -0.32 -2.40 -14.56
C ASN A 74 0.54 -1.14 -14.59
N LEU A 75 1.87 -1.24 -14.60
CA LEU A 75 2.76 -0.08 -14.58
C LEU A 75 3.16 0.42 -15.97
N ASN A 76 2.78 -0.29 -17.04
CA ASN A 76 3.15 0.07 -18.41
C ASN A 76 2.80 1.52 -18.77
N TRP A 77 1.68 2.05 -18.30
CA TRP A 77 1.26 3.44 -18.55
C TRP A 77 2.14 4.49 -17.85
N LEU A 78 2.75 4.14 -16.71
CA LEU A 78 3.68 5.02 -15.98
C LEU A 78 5.06 5.07 -16.65
N ILE A 79 5.50 3.95 -17.22
CA ILE A 79 6.84 3.78 -17.78
C ILE A 79 6.91 4.12 -19.28
N ALA A 80 5.89 3.78 -20.08
CA ALA A 80 5.96 3.81 -21.54
C ALA A 80 6.01 5.22 -22.15
N ASN A 81 5.68 6.26 -21.37
CA ASN A 81 5.60 7.64 -21.85
C ASN A 81 6.46 8.63 -21.05
N GLY A 82 7.39 8.14 -20.21
CA GLY A 82 8.11 8.99 -19.26
C GLY A 82 7.17 9.71 -18.28
N SER A 83 5.94 9.22 -18.13
CA SER A 83 4.85 9.83 -17.35
C SER A 83 5.25 9.99 -15.89
N ALA A 84 6.02 9.06 -15.34
CA ALA A 84 6.47 9.12 -13.95
C ALA A 84 7.10 10.48 -13.63
N ASN A 85 8.04 10.98 -14.44
CA ASN A 85 8.69 12.28 -14.24
C ASN A 85 7.78 13.48 -14.57
N ARG A 86 6.73 13.26 -15.36
CA ARG A 86 5.75 14.29 -15.75
C ARG A 86 4.61 14.46 -14.74
N LEU A 87 4.55 13.62 -13.70
CA LEU A 87 3.59 13.72 -12.60
C LEU A 87 4.33 14.25 -11.36
N PRO A 88 4.49 15.57 -11.19
CA PRO A 88 5.29 16.14 -10.09
C PRO A 88 4.72 15.82 -8.71
N HIS A 89 3.41 15.56 -8.62
CA HIS A 89 2.71 15.21 -7.39
C HIS A 89 2.79 13.72 -7.06
N LEU A 90 3.25 12.87 -7.98
CA LEU A 90 3.49 11.46 -7.70
C LEU A 90 4.80 11.33 -6.91
N HIS A 91 4.67 11.36 -5.59
CA HIS A 91 5.80 11.40 -4.66
C HIS A 91 6.48 10.04 -4.54
N LYS A 92 5.68 8.96 -4.37
CA LYS A 92 6.19 7.61 -4.18
C LYS A 92 5.39 6.58 -4.95
N VAL A 93 6.09 5.57 -5.45
CA VAL A 93 5.50 4.41 -6.14
C VAL A 93 6.01 3.13 -5.49
N HIS A 94 5.07 2.34 -5.01
CA HIS A 94 5.25 1.01 -4.45
C HIS A 94 4.78 -0.01 -5.49
N ILE A 95 5.69 -0.86 -5.93
CA ILE A 95 5.41 -1.92 -6.90
C ILE A 95 5.23 -3.22 -6.13
N PHE A 96 4.07 -3.86 -6.27
CA PHE A 96 3.86 -5.21 -5.75
C PHE A 96 3.80 -6.21 -6.90
N CYS A 97 4.45 -7.36 -6.71
CA CYS A 97 4.72 -8.34 -7.76
C CYS A 97 4.08 -9.70 -7.48
N SER A 98 3.57 -10.37 -8.50
CA SER A 98 3.04 -11.74 -8.38
C SER A 98 4.08 -12.81 -8.07
N SER A 99 5.35 -12.59 -8.44
CA SER A 99 6.42 -13.58 -8.28
C SER A 99 7.77 -12.95 -7.99
N THR A 100 8.70 -13.75 -7.46
CA THR A 100 10.09 -13.35 -7.20
C THR A 100 10.81 -12.93 -8.48
N ASP A 101 10.57 -13.60 -9.61
CA ASP A 101 11.19 -13.25 -10.89
C ASP A 101 10.78 -11.85 -11.35
N LYS A 102 9.48 -11.53 -11.22
CA LYS A 102 8.95 -10.20 -11.51
C LYS A 102 9.52 -9.15 -10.55
N GLN A 103 9.61 -9.47 -9.27
CA GLN A 103 10.22 -8.60 -8.26
C GLN A 103 11.68 -8.27 -8.62
N GLN A 104 12.49 -9.26 -9.01
CA GLN A 104 13.90 -9.05 -9.39
C GLN A 104 14.04 -8.22 -10.67
N PHE A 105 13.16 -8.44 -11.65
CA PHE A 105 13.09 -7.62 -12.85
C PHE A 105 12.84 -6.15 -12.49
N TRP A 106 11.80 -5.88 -11.70
CA TRP A 106 11.46 -4.50 -11.31
C TRP A 106 12.50 -3.86 -10.41
N LYS A 107 13.14 -4.64 -9.53
CA LYS A 107 14.26 -4.19 -8.69
C LYS A 107 15.45 -3.74 -9.53
N SER A 108 15.72 -4.45 -10.63
CA SER A 108 16.77 -4.08 -11.58
C SER A 108 16.40 -2.84 -12.39
N TRP A 109 15.15 -2.75 -12.85
CA TRP A 109 14.64 -1.62 -13.63
C TRP A 109 14.62 -0.31 -12.84
N MET A 110 14.16 -0.34 -11.58
CA MET A 110 13.99 0.86 -10.74
C MET A 110 15.31 1.51 -10.31
N GLN A 111 16.47 0.86 -10.52
CA GLN A 111 17.75 1.38 -10.05
C GLN A 111 18.07 2.78 -10.56
N ARG A 112 17.42 3.20 -11.66
CA ARG A 112 17.55 4.52 -12.30
C ARG A 112 16.55 5.57 -11.78
N TYR A 113 15.58 5.18 -10.95
CA TYR A 113 14.46 6.02 -10.47
C TYR A 113 14.23 5.86 -8.95
N ARG A 114 15.31 5.63 -8.19
CA ARG A 114 15.25 5.31 -6.74
C ARG A 114 14.69 6.44 -5.87
N ASP A 115 14.63 7.66 -6.37
CA ASP A 115 14.06 8.82 -5.70
C ASP A 115 12.53 8.75 -5.61
N ARG A 116 11.88 8.01 -6.52
CA ARG A 116 10.43 7.93 -6.64
C ARG A 116 9.87 6.53 -6.44
N PHE A 117 10.65 5.51 -6.77
CA PHE A 117 10.25 4.12 -6.67
C PHE A 117 10.87 3.49 -5.43
N GLU A 118 10.01 2.90 -4.61
CA GLU A 118 10.41 2.08 -3.46
C GLU A 118 10.73 0.66 -3.93
N GLU A 119 11.47 -0.09 -3.10
CA GLU A 119 11.85 -1.46 -3.45
C GLU A 119 10.61 -2.33 -3.70
N PRO A 120 10.51 -3.04 -4.84
CA PRO A 120 9.36 -3.89 -5.13
C PRO A 120 9.27 -5.03 -4.14
N PHE A 121 8.05 -5.41 -3.80
CA PHE A 121 7.76 -6.51 -2.88
C PHE A 121 6.74 -7.47 -3.50
N LEU A 122 6.50 -8.61 -2.85
CA LEU A 122 5.57 -9.61 -3.36
C LEU A 122 4.13 -9.27 -2.99
N ALA A 123 3.15 -9.63 -3.83
CA ALA A 123 1.75 -9.29 -3.64
C ALA A 123 1.16 -9.81 -2.32
N ASN A 124 1.71 -10.89 -1.76
CA ASN A 124 1.35 -11.43 -0.43
C ASN A 124 1.76 -10.51 0.74
N ASP A 125 2.70 -9.59 0.54
CA ASP A 125 3.09 -8.58 1.52
C ASP A 125 2.26 -7.28 1.39
N LEU A 126 1.34 -7.16 0.42
CA LEU A 126 0.59 -5.93 0.17
C LEU A 126 -0.21 -5.47 1.39
N ASP A 127 -0.94 -6.37 2.05
CA ASP A 127 -1.72 -6.05 3.25
C ASP A 127 -0.83 -5.44 4.34
N TYR A 128 0.33 -6.05 4.60
CA TYR A 128 1.31 -5.57 5.57
C TYR A 128 1.89 -4.20 5.19
N GLN A 129 2.27 -4.01 3.92
CA GLN A 129 2.81 -2.73 3.44
C GLN A 129 1.79 -1.60 3.53
N LEU A 130 0.53 -1.87 3.18
CA LEU A 130 -0.56 -0.91 3.32
C LEU A 130 -0.73 -0.51 4.79
N LEU A 131 -0.79 -1.47 5.72
CA LEU A 131 -0.90 -1.19 7.16
C LEU A 131 0.24 -0.32 7.69
N LEU A 132 1.49 -0.58 7.29
CA LEU A 132 2.65 0.24 7.67
C LEU A 132 2.53 1.69 7.17
N ILE A 133 2.04 1.89 5.95
CA ILE A 133 1.80 3.24 5.41
C ILE A 133 0.63 3.91 6.12
N GLY A 134 -0.42 3.15 6.45
CA GLY A 134 -1.57 3.62 7.22
C GLY A 134 -1.17 4.21 8.56
N ASP A 135 -0.37 3.48 9.35
CA ASP A 135 0.12 3.95 10.65
C ASP A 135 0.87 5.28 10.53
N ARG A 136 1.83 5.37 9.58
CA ARG A 136 2.57 6.60 9.30
C ARG A 136 1.66 7.75 8.87
N HIS A 137 0.66 7.46 8.05
CA HIS A 137 -0.27 8.47 7.56
C HIS A 137 -1.15 9.00 8.69
N ILE A 138 -1.64 8.12 9.55
CA ILE A 138 -2.46 8.51 10.71
C ILE A 138 -1.67 9.42 11.66
N ASP A 139 -0.40 9.14 11.92
CA ASP A 139 0.43 10.01 12.77
C ASP A 139 0.58 11.43 12.20
N ILE A 140 0.67 11.58 10.89
CA ILE A 140 0.68 12.90 10.24
C ILE A 140 -0.68 13.59 10.40
N LEU A 141 -1.78 12.88 10.15
CA LEU A 141 -3.13 13.44 10.26
C LEU A 141 -3.49 13.84 11.69
N LYS A 142 -3.01 13.10 12.70
CA LYS A 142 -3.17 13.46 14.10
C LYS A 142 -2.54 14.82 14.41
N GLN A 143 -1.42 15.17 13.78
CA GLN A 143 -0.82 16.49 13.95
C GLN A 143 -1.64 17.59 13.25
N GLN A 144 -2.21 17.29 12.08
CA GLN A 144 -3.01 18.26 11.31
C GLN A 144 -4.35 18.58 11.96
N PHE A 145 -5.02 17.58 12.53
CA PHE A 145 -6.35 17.71 13.13
C PHE A 145 -6.29 17.85 14.65
N ILE A 146 -5.20 18.38 15.22
CA ILE A 146 -4.96 18.37 16.67
C ILE A 146 -6.11 19.01 17.48
N ASP A 147 -6.77 20.02 16.91
CA ASP A 147 -7.87 20.75 17.55
C ASP A 147 -9.28 20.18 17.23
N VAL A 148 -9.37 19.09 16.47
CA VAL A 148 -10.65 18.44 16.10
C VAL A 148 -10.80 17.11 16.84
N GLU A 149 -11.31 17.17 18.07
CA GLU A 149 -11.38 16.04 19.00
C GLU A 149 -12.03 14.78 18.40
N SER A 150 -13.14 14.94 17.65
CA SER A 150 -13.84 13.81 17.05
C SER A 150 -12.99 13.07 16.00
N VAL A 151 -12.21 13.82 15.21
CA VAL A 151 -11.30 13.26 14.20
C VAL A 151 -10.08 12.64 14.89
N GLN A 152 -9.53 13.29 15.93
CA GLN A 152 -8.44 12.71 16.74
C GLN A 152 -8.81 11.37 17.33
N ASN A 153 -9.98 11.28 17.97
CA ASN A 153 -10.45 10.05 18.59
C ASN A 153 -10.61 8.92 17.55
N HIS A 154 -11.10 9.24 16.35
CA HIS A 154 -11.19 8.28 15.26
C HIS A 154 -9.81 7.81 14.78
N LEU A 155 -8.89 8.74 14.54
CA LEU A 155 -7.52 8.44 14.10
C LEU A 155 -6.77 7.58 15.14
N ILE A 156 -6.93 7.85 16.44
CA ILE A 156 -6.33 7.04 17.51
C ILE A 156 -6.89 5.61 17.51
N GLN A 157 -8.20 5.45 17.26
CA GLN A 157 -8.83 4.13 17.17
C GLN A 157 -8.33 3.35 15.95
N ASP A 158 -8.29 3.99 14.78
CA ASP A 158 -7.76 3.40 13.54
C ASP A 158 -6.30 2.98 13.74
N GLN A 159 -5.47 3.84 14.35
CA GLN A 159 -4.07 3.53 14.63
C GLN A 159 -3.92 2.31 15.53
N ARG A 160 -4.69 2.23 16.62
CA ARG A 160 -4.65 1.07 17.53
C ARG A 160 -5.01 -0.22 16.81
N ALA A 161 -6.04 -0.20 15.96
CA ALA A 161 -6.44 -1.35 15.18
C ALA A 161 -5.35 -1.78 14.18
N ILE A 162 -4.74 -0.82 13.48
CA ILE A 162 -3.61 -1.08 12.57
C ILE A 162 -2.41 -1.67 13.33
N CYS A 163 -2.02 -1.08 14.46
CA CYS A 163 -0.92 -1.58 15.29
C CYS A 163 -1.18 -3.01 15.79
N GLN A 164 -2.42 -3.34 16.15
CA GLN A 164 -2.78 -4.69 16.55
C GLN A 164 -2.70 -5.68 15.37
N ALA A 165 -3.14 -5.29 14.18
CA ALA A 165 -3.02 -6.10 12.97
C ALA A 165 -1.54 -6.35 12.58
N LEU A 166 -0.71 -5.31 12.67
CA LEU A 166 0.74 -5.40 12.45
C LEU A 166 1.42 -6.32 13.49
N ALA A 167 1.07 -6.20 14.77
CA ALA A 167 1.59 -7.07 15.82
C ALA A 167 1.19 -8.53 15.60
N THR A 168 -0.05 -8.78 15.18
CA THR A 168 -0.52 -10.13 14.83
C THR A 168 0.24 -10.70 13.63
N HIS A 169 0.47 -9.89 12.60
CA HIS A 169 1.26 -10.30 11.45
C HIS A 169 2.71 -10.64 11.83
N PHE A 170 3.33 -9.85 12.71
CA PHE A 170 4.67 -10.12 13.23
C PHE A 170 4.72 -11.43 14.01
N LEU A 171 3.80 -11.65 14.95
CA LEU A 171 3.72 -12.90 15.72
C LEU A 171 3.54 -14.12 14.83
N ASN A 172 2.70 -14.03 13.80
CA ASN A 172 2.51 -15.12 12.84
C ASN A 172 3.80 -15.43 12.06
N LYS A 173 4.57 -14.41 11.67
CA LYS A 173 5.87 -14.60 11.02
C LYS A 173 6.89 -15.26 11.95
N VAL A 174 6.94 -14.86 13.22
CA VAL A 174 7.82 -15.47 14.24
C VAL A 174 7.46 -16.94 14.43
N ASN A 175 6.19 -17.24 14.67
CA ASN A 175 5.74 -18.62 14.90
C ASN A 175 6.01 -19.53 13.69
N ALA A 176 5.80 -19.04 12.47
CA ALA A 176 6.09 -19.81 11.26
C ALA A 176 7.58 -20.10 11.08
N GLU A 177 8.45 -19.19 11.51
CA GLU A 177 9.90 -19.40 11.47
C GLU A 177 10.36 -20.39 12.55
N ASP A 178 9.82 -20.29 13.77
CA ASP A 178 10.09 -21.25 14.85
C ASP A 178 9.67 -22.68 14.44
N GLU A 179 8.52 -22.84 13.78
CA GLU A 179 8.08 -24.12 13.24
C GLU A 179 9.06 -24.67 12.19
N ARG A 180 9.53 -23.83 11.26
CA ARG A 180 10.52 -24.23 10.25
C ARG A 180 11.83 -24.70 10.86
N ILE A 181 12.31 -24.00 11.88
CA ILE A 181 13.54 -24.36 12.60
C ILE A 181 13.36 -25.73 13.25
N ARG A 182 12.27 -25.95 13.99
CA ARG A 182 11.97 -27.26 14.62
C ARG A 182 11.91 -28.40 13.62
N PHE A 183 11.18 -28.24 12.51
CA PHE A 183 11.11 -29.28 11.47
C PHE A 183 12.47 -29.57 10.81
N SER A 184 13.34 -28.57 10.69
CA SER A 184 14.69 -28.74 10.14
C SER A 184 15.64 -29.47 11.10
N GLU A 185 15.40 -29.36 12.41
CA GLU A 185 16.12 -30.08 13.45
C GLU A 185 15.65 -31.54 13.54
N GLU A 186 14.34 -31.78 13.52
CA GLU A 186 13.75 -33.13 13.50
C GLU A 186 14.12 -33.92 12.24
N ALA A 187 14.31 -33.27 11.10
CA ALA A 187 14.74 -33.93 9.85
C ALA A 187 16.24 -34.30 9.81
N ARG A 188 17.02 -33.86 10.81
CA ARG A 188 18.46 -34.16 10.94
C ARG A 188 18.77 -35.26 11.95
N GLU A 189 17.78 -35.67 12.74
CA GLU A 189 17.83 -36.82 13.66
C GLU A 189 17.38 -38.12 12.97
#